data_AF-A0A2G6KMU2-F1
#
_entry.id   AF-A0A2G6KMU2-F1
#
_cell.length_a   1.000
_cell.length_b   1.000
_cell.length_c   1.000
_cell.angle_alpha   90.00
_cell.angle_beta   90.00
_cell.angle_gamma   90.00
#
_symmetry.space_group_name_H-M   'P 1'
#
loop_
_entity.id
_entity.type
_entity.pdbx_description
1 polymer ?
#
loop_
_entity_poly.entity_id
_entity_poly.type
_entity_poly.pdbx_seq_one_letter_code
_entity_poly.pdbx_strand_id
1 'polypeptide(L)' 'QTLSENRANSVADYLAANGVDRARLSVEGFGLTRPVADNSSEAGRAANRRVELSIIPAAG' A
#
# COMPACT_ATOMS: atom_id res chain seq x y z
N GLN A 1 -0.41 -14.32 -2.74
CA GLN A 1 -0.58 -12.89 -2.40
C GLN A 1 0.74 -12.37 -1.87
N THR A 2 1.25 -11.25 -2.42
CA THR A 2 2.59 -10.74 -2.05
C THR A 2 2.53 -9.93 -0.75
N LEU A 3 3.66 -9.80 -0.02
CA LEU A 3 3.71 -9.02 1.23
C LEU A 3 3.21 -7.58 1.07
N SER A 4 3.58 -6.92 -0.03
CA SER A 4 3.13 -5.56 -0.34
C SER A 4 1.61 -5.49 -0.53
N GLU A 5 1.04 -6.46 -1.23
CA GLU A 5 -0.40 -6.53 -1.50
C GLU A 5 -1.18 -6.79 -0.21
N ASN A 6 -0.73 -7.70 0.64
CA ASN A 6 -1.37 -7.98 1.94
C ASN A 6 -1.40 -6.74 2.83
N ARG A 7 -0.30 -5.98 2.86
CA ARG A 7 -0.21 -4.74 3.64
C ARG A 7 -1.14 -3.67 3.09
N ALA A 8 -1.18 -3.50 1.77
CA ALA A 8 -2.05 -2.54 1.12
C ALA A 8 -3.53 -2.90 1.32
N ASN A 9 -3.88 -4.20 1.29
CA ASN A 9 -5.22 -4.68 1.64
C ASN A 9 -5.59 -4.37 3.09
N SER A 10 -4.68 -4.61 4.04
CA SER A 10 -4.93 -4.29 5.46
C SER A 10 -5.22 -2.79 5.69
N VAL A 11 -4.54 -1.90 4.97
CA VAL A 11 -4.83 -0.45 5.02
C VAL A 11 -6.19 -0.15 4.39
N ALA A 12 -6.51 -0.77 3.25
CA ALA A 12 -7.80 -0.56 2.60
C ALA A 12 -8.98 -1.06 3.46
N ASP A 13 -8.83 -2.20 4.15
CA ASP A 13 -9.82 -2.72 5.08
C ASP A 13 -10.01 -1.79 6.29
N TYR A 14 -8.91 -1.25 6.83
CA TYR A 14 -8.99 -0.24 7.88
C TYR A 14 -9.75 1.01 7.42
N LEU A 15 -9.46 1.54 6.23
CA LEU A 15 -10.17 2.71 5.70
C LEU A 15 -11.65 2.42 5.46
N ALA A 16 -11.99 1.22 4.98
CA ALA A 16 -13.37 0.80 4.79
C ALA A 16 -14.12 0.72 6.12
N ALA A 17 -13.50 0.16 7.16
CA ALA A 17 -14.06 0.13 8.51
C ALA A 17 -14.25 1.54 9.11
N ASN A 18 -13.50 2.52 8.64
CA ASN A 18 -13.61 3.94 9.04
C ASN A 18 -14.49 4.78 8.08
N GLY A 19 -15.31 4.14 7.24
CA GLY A 19 -16.35 4.81 6.46
C GLY A 19 -15.96 5.23 5.04
N VAL A 20 -14.79 4.83 4.54
CA VAL A 20 -14.47 5.00 3.12
C VAL A 20 -15.13 3.89 2.32
N ASP A 21 -15.97 4.24 1.35
CA ASP A 21 -16.60 3.25 0.47
C ASP A 21 -15.52 2.38 -0.22
N ARG A 22 -15.63 1.06 -0.10
CA ARG A 22 -14.69 0.08 -0.68
C ARG A 22 -14.62 0.24 -2.20
N ALA A 23 -15.70 0.66 -2.85
CA ALA A 23 -15.75 0.93 -4.29
C ALA A 23 -14.82 2.08 -4.73
N ARG A 24 -14.42 2.95 -3.79
CA ARG A 24 -13.49 4.07 -4.02
C ARG A 24 -12.02 3.70 -3.75
N LEU A 25 -11.76 2.47 -3.31
CA LEU A 25 -10.42 2.01 -2.93
C LEU A 25 -9.88 1.03 -3.98
N SER A 26 -8.75 1.37 -4.57
CA SER A 26 -7.94 0.45 -5.37
C SER A 26 -6.70 0.05 -4.59
N VAL A 27 -6.31 -1.22 -4.66
CA VAL A 27 -5.14 -1.78 -3.97
C VAL A 27 -4.17 -2.33 -5.00
N GLU A 28 -2.93 -1.88 -4.94
CA GLU A 28 -1.84 -2.37 -5.79
C GLU A 28 -0.61 -2.72 -4.93
N GLY A 29 -0.01 -3.88 -5.21
CA GLY A 29 1.20 -4.34 -4.54
C GLY A 29 2.41 -4.29 -5.47
N PHE A 30 3.35 -3.37 -5.23
CA PHE A 30 4.57 -3.24 -6.06
C PHE A 30 5.70 -4.22 -5.71
N GLY A 31 5.57 -5.03 -4.67
CA GLY A 31 6.59 -5.97 -4.23
C GLY A 31 7.96 -5.30 -4.05
N LEU A 32 8.98 -5.89 -4.69
CA LEU A 32 10.35 -5.38 -4.66
C LEU A 32 10.68 -4.44 -5.84
N THR A 33 9.72 -4.14 -6.71
CA THR A 33 9.96 -3.38 -7.96
C THR A 33 10.11 -1.88 -7.75
N ARG A 34 9.65 -1.35 -6.60
CA ARG A 34 9.76 0.07 -6.23
C ARG A 34 10.29 0.25 -4.79
N PRO A 35 11.55 -0.14 -4.51
CA PRO A 35 12.16 0.06 -3.21
C PRO A 35 12.49 1.55 -2.99
N VAL A 36 12.38 2.03 -1.75
CA VAL A 36 12.88 3.36 -1.34
C VAL A 36 14.21 3.29 -0.61
N ALA A 37 14.62 2.07 -0.21
CA ALA A 37 15.88 1.81 0.45
C ALA A 37 16.45 0.45 0.03
N ASP A 38 17.70 0.20 0.38
CA ASP A 38 18.37 -1.07 0.06
C ASP A 38 17.76 -2.26 0.83
N ASN A 39 17.29 -3.28 0.09
CA ASN A 39 16.74 -4.51 0.65
C ASN A 39 17.78 -5.43 1.31
N SER A 40 19.07 -5.20 1.10
CA SER A 40 20.13 -6.01 1.73
C SER A 40 20.28 -5.70 3.22
N SER A 41 20.00 -4.46 3.63
CA SER A 41 20.06 -4.03 5.03
C SER A 41 18.74 -4.26 5.78
N GLU A 42 18.82 -4.50 7.09
CA GLU A 42 17.61 -4.62 7.93
C GLU A 42 16.82 -3.30 7.97
N ALA A 43 17.53 -2.18 8.12
CA ALA A 43 16.94 -0.85 8.12
C ALA A 43 16.22 -0.55 6.79
N GLY A 44 16.82 -0.90 5.65
CA GLY A 44 16.20 -0.68 4.35
C GLY A 44 15.02 -1.61 4.08
N ARG A 45 15.05 -2.87 4.54
CA ARG A 45 13.86 -3.74 4.55
C ARG A 45 12.73 -3.16 5.41
N ALA A 46 13.07 -2.58 6.56
CA ALA A 46 12.09 -1.91 7.41
C ALA A 46 11.47 -0.69 6.73
N ALA A 47 12.28 0.14 6.05
CA ALA A 47 11.79 1.27 5.27
C ALA A 47 10.94 0.84 4.06
N ASN A 48 11.27 -0.27 3.42
CA ASN A 48 10.49 -0.80 2.28
C ASN A 48 9.17 -1.45 2.69
N ARG A 49 9.03 -1.85 3.96
CA ARG A 49 7.74 -2.25 4.56
C ARG A 49 6.89 -1.00 4.80
N ARG A 50 6.33 -0.42 3.73
CA ARG A 50 5.44 0.75 3.75
C ARG A 50 4.19 0.55 2.88
N VAL A 51 3.24 1.46 3.00
CA VAL A 51 2.06 1.61 2.12
C VAL A 51 1.96 3.09 1.79
N GLU A 52 1.71 3.42 0.53
CA GLU A 52 1.51 4.79 0.06
C GLU A 52 0.04 4.97 -0.36
N LEU A 53 -0.55 6.12 -0.04
CA LEU A 53 -1.94 6.45 -0.35
C LEU A 53 -1.98 7.61 -1.33
N SER A 54 -2.59 7.39 -2.48
CA SER A 54 -2.79 8.42 -3.51
C SER A 54 -4.27 8.71 -3.66
N ILE A 55 -4.65 9.99 -3.52
CA ILE A 55 -6.03 10.44 -3.72
C ILE A 55 -6.14 10.97 -5.14
N ILE A 56 -6.93 10.29 -5.96
CA ILE A 56 -7.17 10.68 -7.36
C ILE A 56 -8.57 11.29 -7.43
N PRO A 57 -8.73 12.52 -7.97
CA PRO A 57 -10.05 13.09 -8.21
C PRO A 57 -10.87 12.19 -9.14
N ALA A 58 -12.18 12.07 -8.89
CA ALA A 58 -13.07 11.49 -9.89
C ALA A 58 -12.99 12.35 -11.15
N ALA A 59 -12.78 11.73 -12.32
CA ALA A 59 -12.93 12.43 -13.58
C ALA A 59 -14.35 12.98 -13.63
N GLY A 60 -14.48 14.31 -13.75
CA GLY A 60 -15.76 14.99 -13.89
C GLY A 60 -16.44 14.69 -15.22
#